data_AF-A0A949NDN1-F1
#
_entry.id   AF-A0A949NDN1-F1
#
_cell.length_a   1.000
_cell.length_b   1.000
_cell.length_c   1.000
_cell.angle_alpha   90.00
_cell.angle_beta   90.00
_cell.angle_gamma   90.00
#
_symmetry.space_group_name_H-M   'P 1'
#
loop_
_entity.id
_entity.type
_entity.pdbx_description
1 polymer ?
#
loop_
_entity_poly.entity_id
_entity_poly.type
_entity_poly.pdbx_seq_one_letter_code
_entity_poly.pdbx_strand_id
1 'polypeptide(L)'
;MREAGAIIDEIEAPVGPTVEGIDGQMLVLAALTIKQEALVLLLRRYSARTTACELEKCMDRRNPSSVQRVRRELWRAKLIAGDASGYLLTQTGLSEANTVTVELLGDS
;
A
#
# COMPACT_ATOMS: atom_id res chain seq x y z
N MET A 1 -26.94 12.33 -17.70
CA MET A 1 -26.46 11.93 -16.35
C MET A 1 -25.93 10.51 -16.40
N ARG A 2 -24.60 10.37 -16.42
CA ARG A 2 -23.74 9.32 -15.82
C ARG A 2 -22.40 9.33 -16.56
N GLU A 3 -21.64 10.40 -16.37
CA GLU A 3 -20.20 10.37 -16.63
C GLU A 3 -19.57 9.64 -15.43
N ALA A 4 -19.39 8.33 -15.59
CA ALA A 4 -18.63 7.48 -14.67
C ALA A 4 -17.30 7.10 -15.34
N GLY A 5 -16.54 8.13 -15.70
CA GLY A 5 -15.26 8.02 -16.39
C GLY A 5 -14.27 9.05 -15.86
N ALA A 6 -14.29 9.32 -14.55
CA ALA A 6 -13.24 10.08 -13.91
C ALA A 6 -11.97 9.23 -13.94
N ILE A 7 -11.16 9.48 -14.96
CA ILE A 7 -9.74 9.17 -15.03
C ILE A 7 -9.15 9.65 -13.70
N ILE A 8 -8.74 8.69 -12.84
CA ILE A 8 -7.91 9.00 -11.67
C ILE A 8 -6.51 9.21 -12.23
N ASP A 9 -6.32 10.38 -12.85
CA ASP A 9 -5.00 10.89 -13.18
C ASP A 9 -4.29 11.22 -11.88
N GLU A 10 -3.08 10.67 -11.74
CA GLU A 10 -1.98 11.11 -10.89
C GLU A 10 -2.39 11.74 -9.54
N ILE A 11 -2.83 10.89 -8.63
CA ILE A 11 -2.52 11.13 -7.22
C ILE A 11 -1.27 10.33 -6.91
N GLU A 12 -0.11 10.81 -7.38
CA GLU A 12 1.10 10.70 -6.57
C GLU A 12 0.86 11.56 -5.33
N ALA A 13 0.01 11.08 -4.41
CA ALA A 13 -0.08 11.71 -3.11
C ALA A 13 1.36 11.71 -2.57
N PRO A 14 1.85 12.86 -2.08
CA PRO A 14 3.04 12.86 -1.25
C PRO A 14 2.69 12.06 0.00
N VAL A 15 2.86 10.74 -0.07
CA VAL A 15 3.21 9.93 1.08
C VAL A 15 4.43 10.68 1.61
N GLY A 16 4.24 11.43 2.71
CA GLY A 16 5.16 12.48 3.15
C GLY A 16 6.56 11.95 3.49
N PRO A 17 7.32 12.56 4.42
CA PRO A 17 8.66 12.09 4.80
C PRO A 17 8.70 10.67 5.42
N THR A 18 7.61 9.90 5.31
CA THR A 18 7.38 8.60 5.92
C THR A 18 7.78 7.43 5.05
N VAL A 19 7.94 7.59 3.73
CA VAL A 19 8.36 6.50 2.84
C VAL A 19 9.47 6.95 1.90
N GLU A 20 10.65 6.36 2.04
CA GLU A 20 11.82 6.62 1.21
C GLU A 20 12.03 5.49 0.20
N GLY A 21 12.29 5.84 -1.06
CA GLY A 21 12.81 4.90 -2.05
C GLY A 21 14.34 4.98 -2.04
N ILE A 22 15.02 3.93 -1.57
CA ILE A 22 16.49 3.80 -1.58
C ILE A 22 16.85 2.61 -2.45
N ASP A 23 17.62 2.82 -3.52
CA ASP A 23 18.05 1.76 -4.46
C ASP A 23 16.93 0.86 -4.98
N GLY A 24 15.74 1.44 -5.21
CA GLY A 24 14.55 0.70 -5.68
C GLY A 24 13.83 -0.12 -4.62
N GLN A 25 14.32 -0.11 -3.37
CA GLN A 25 13.62 -0.64 -2.20
C GLN A 25 12.87 0.48 -1.48
N MET A 26 11.68 0.15 -1.01
CA MET A 26 10.84 1.10 -0.27
C MET A 26 11.06 0.90 1.22
N LEU A 27 11.35 1.99 1.93
CA LEU A 27 11.53 2.02 3.37
C LEU A 27 10.44 2.89 3.99
N VAL A 28 9.61 2.29 4.85
CA VAL A 28 8.65 3.05 5.66
C VAL A 28 9.32 3.43 6.98
N LEU A 29 9.48 4.74 7.21
CA LEU A 29 10.20 5.31 8.35
C LEU A 29 9.32 5.44 9.61
N ALA A 30 8.00 5.46 9.47
CA ALA A 30 7.10 5.49 10.62
C ALA A 30 6.94 4.13 11.29
N ALA A 31 6.69 4.16 12.60
CA ALA A 31 6.36 2.98 13.40
C ALA A 31 4.95 2.47 13.08
N LEU A 32 4.80 1.79 11.94
CA LEU A 32 3.54 1.19 11.50
C LEU A 32 3.42 -0.27 11.92
N THR A 33 2.17 -0.74 12.02
CA THR A 33 1.90 -2.19 12.00
C THR A 33 2.21 -2.75 10.61
N ILE A 34 2.45 -4.07 10.53
CA ILE A 34 2.71 -4.77 9.24
C ILE A 34 1.56 -4.54 8.25
N LYS A 35 0.31 -4.46 8.73
CA LYS A 35 -0.87 -4.18 7.90
C LYS A 35 -0.82 -2.78 7.30
N GLN A 36 -0.59 -1.77 8.14
CA GLN A 36 -0.52 -0.36 7.73
C GLN A 36 0.64 -0.14 6.76
N GLU A 37 1.81 -0.71 7.04
CA GLU A 37 2.98 -0.65 6.17
C GLU A 37 2.68 -1.23 4.77
N ALA A 38 2.03 -2.41 4.70
CA ALA A 38 1.64 -3.01 3.43
C ALA A 38 0.63 -2.14 2.65
N LEU A 39 -0.34 -1.52 3.33
CA LEU A 39 -1.32 -0.62 2.70
C LEU A 39 -0.65 0.64 2.12
N VAL A 40 0.27 1.26 2.87
CA VAL A 40 1.01 2.45 2.43
C VAL A 40 1.92 2.12 1.24
N LEU A 41 2.59 0.97 1.24
CA LEU A 41 3.42 0.52 0.12
C LEU A 41 2.61 0.31 -1.16
N LEU A 42 1.43 -0.32 -1.03
CA LEU A 42 0.51 -0.53 -2.16
C LEU A 42 -0.11 0.79 -2.65
N LEU A 43 -0.35 1.75 -1.76
CA LEU A 43 -0.86 3.07 -2.08
C LEU A 43 0.12 3.85 -2.95
N ARG A 44 1.42 3.79 -2.64
CA ARG A 44 2.44 4.50 -3.43
C ARG A 44 2.55 3.97 -4.86
N ARG A 45 2.19 2.71 -5.09
CA ARG A 45 2.17 2.07 -6.42
C ARG A 45 0.74 1.92 -6.95
N TYR A 46 -0.20 2.79 -6.58
CA TYR A 46 -1.63 2.61 -6.86
C TYR A 46 -1.96 2.27 -8.34
N SER A 47 -1.22 2.82 -9.30
CA SER A 47 -1.40 2.56 -10.74
C SER A 47 -0.73 1.26 -11.26
N ALA A 48 0.18 0.65 -10.48
CA ALA A 48 0.96 -0.51 -10.86
C ALA A 48 0.68 -1.72 -9.95
N ARG A 49 0.47 -2.89 -10.57
CA ARG A 49 0.32 -4.13 -9.81
C ARG A 49 1.59 -4.42 -9.02
N THR A 50 1.45 -4.64 -7.71
CA THR A 50 2.57 -5.05 -6.86
C THR A 50 2.50 -6.54 -6.62
N THR A 51 3.55 -7.27 -7.01
CA THR A 51 3.65 -8.71 -6.81
C THR A 51 3.88 -9.05 -5.33
N ALA A 52 3.55 -10.29 -4.95
CA ALA A 52 3.88 -10.81 -3.62
C ALA A 52 5.39 -10.69 -3.31
N CYS A 53 6.24 -10.99 -4.29
CA CYS A 53 7.70 -10.92 -4.13
C CYS A 53 8.18 -9.49 -3.90
N GLU A 54 7.64 -8.50 -4.63
CA GLU A 54 7.99 -7.10 -4.43
C GLU A 54 7.54 -6.58 -3.08
N LEU A 55 6.33 -6.96 -2.63
CA LEU A 55 5.84 -6.59 -1.32
C LEU A 55 6.73 -7.17 -0.22
N GLU A 56 7.09 -8.45 -0.32
CA GLU A 56 8.01 -9.12 0.62
C GLU A 56 9.42 -8.49 0.61
N LYS A 57 9.93 -8.07 -0.56
CA LYS A 57 11.21 -7.35 -0.68
C LYS A 57 11.19 -5.95 -0.06
N CYS A 58 10.07 -5.23 -0.17
CA CYS A 58 9.94 -3.91 0.46
C CYS A 58 9.80 -4.02 1.98
N MET A 59 9.28 -5.14 2.47
CA MET A 59 9.05 -5.42 3.89
C MET A 59 10.08 -6.40 4.45
N ASP A 60 11.29 -6.45 3.90
CA ASP A 60 12.35 -7.42 4.26
C ASP A 60 12.82 -7.31 5.73
N ARG A 61 12.62 -6.14 6.35
CA ARG A 61 12.83 -5.89 7.79
C ARG A 61 11.77 -6.53 8.68
N ARG A 62 10.67 -7.04 8.12
CA ARG A 62 9.61 -7.76 8.83
C ARG A 62 9.75 -9.26 8.66
N ASN A 63 9.11 -10.01 9.55
CA ASN A 63 9.07 -11.47 9.43
C ASN A 63 8.30 -11.89 8.15
N PRO A 64 8.90 -12.68 7.24
CA PRO A 64 8.27 -13.07 5.97
C PRO A 64 6.91 -13.78 6.14
N SER A 65 6.79 -14.65 7.15
CA SER A 65 5.55 -15.36 7.45
C SER A 65 4.43 -14.39 7.86
N SER A 66 4.77 -13.31 8.57
CA SER A 66 3.83 -12.26 8.93
C SER A 66 3.39 -11.43 7.73
N VAL A 67 4.31 -11.12 6.80
CA VAL A 67 3.97 -10.41 5.56
C VAL A 67 3.02 -11.24 4.69
N GLN A 68 3.30 -12.53 4.52
CA GLN A 68 2.41 -13.45 3.80
C GLN A 68 1.04 -13.57 4.46
N ARG A 69 1.00 -13.63 5.80
CA ARG A 69 -0.24 -13.64 6.56
C ARG A 69 -1.04 -12.37 6.31
N VAL A 70 -0.42 -11.19 6.46
CA VAL A 70 -1.07 -9.90 6.23
C VAL A 70 -1.60 -9.79 4.81
N ARG A 71 -0.84 -10.21 3.79
CA ARG A 71 -1.33 -10.25 2.40
C ARG A 71 -2.63 -11.03 2.27
N ARG A 72 -2.71 -12.22 2.88
CA ARG A 72 -3.93 -13.05 2.86
C ARG A 72 -5.07 -12.38 3.64
N GLU A 73 -4.77 -11.72 4.75
CA GLU A 73 -5.75 -10.97 5.53
C GLU A 73 -6.33 -9.79 4.74
N LEU A 74 -5.48 -8.98 4.09
CA LEU A 74 -5.91 -7.88 3.22
C LEU A 74 -6.80 -8.37 2.08
N TRP A 75 -6.46 -9.50 1.46
CA TRP A 75 -7.27 -10.10 0.39
C TRP A 75 -8.62 -10.58 0.91
N ARG A 76 -8.65 -11.30 2.04
CA ARG A 76 -9.89 -11.76 2.68
C ARG A 76 -10.79 -10.60 3.12
N ALA A 77 -10.19 -9.50 3.59
CA ALA A 77 -10.88 -8.28 3.97
C ALA A 77 -11.34 -7.42 2.78
N LYS A 78 -11.07 -7.85 1.53
CA LYS A 78 -11.39 -7.12 0.29
C LYS A 78 -10.73 -5.73 0.22
N LEU A 79 -9.58 -5.56 0.87
CA LEU A 79 -8.77 -4.34 0.80
C LEU A 79 -7.84 -4.36 -0.43
N ILE A 80 -7.46 -5.55 -0.88
CA ILE A 80 -6.70 -5.75 -2.11
C ILE A 80 -7.42 -6.72 -3.04
N ALA A 81 -7.23 -6.53 -4.34
CA ALA A 81 -7.67 -7.44 -5.39
C ALA A 81 -6.48 -7.80 -6.28
N GLY A 82 -6.40 -9.07 -6.69
CA GLY A 82 -5.29 -9.55 -7.53
C GLY A 82 -4.96 -11.02 -7.31
N ASP A 83 -3.89 -11.45 -7.94
CA ASP A 83 -3.41 -12.82 -7.97
C ASP A 83 -1.87 -12.87 -7.98
N ALA A 84 -1.28 -13.98 -8.44
CA ALA A 84 0.16 -14.15 -8.55
C ALA A 84 0.84 -13.07 -9.43
N SER A 85 0.11 -12.50 -10.39
CA SER A 85 0.54 -11.43 -11.28
C SER A 85 0.57 -10.06 -10.59
N GLY A 86 0.09 -9.99 -9.35
CA GLY A 86 0.15 -8.81 -8.50
C GLY A 86 -1.21 -8.31 -8.03
N TYR A 87 -1.12 -7.42 -7.04
CA TYR A 87 -2.24 -6.90 -6.27
C TYR A 87 -2.39 -5.40 -6.46
N LEU A 88 -3.63 -4.93 -6.42
CA LEU A 88 -4.04 -3.54 -6.40
C LEU A 88 -4.92 -3.28 -5.18
N LEU A 89 -4.92 -2.04 -4.70
CA LEU A 89 -5.89 -1.62 -3.69
C LEU A 89 -7.29 -1.58 -4.28
N THR A 90 -8.27 -2.08 -3.54
CA THR A 90 -9.68 -1.79 -3.82
C THR A 90 -10.00 -0.36 -3.37
N GLN A 91 -11.18 0.15 -3.68
CA GLN A 91 -11.62 1.45 -3.15
C GLN A 91 -11.58 1.50 -1.62
N THR A 92 -11.96 0.41 -0.95
CA THR A 92 -11.90 0.29 0.51
C THR A 92 -10.46 0.29 1.02
N GLY A 93 -9.56 -0.45 0.35
CA GLY A 93 -8.14 -0.45 0.69
C GLY A 93 -7.47 0.90 0.48
N LEU A 94 -7.83 1.61 -0.58
CA LEU A 94 -7.39 2.98 -0.86
C LEU A 94 -7.82 3.94 0.27
N SER A 95 -9.08 3.85 0.70
CA SER A 95 -9.57 4.65 1.83
C SER A 95 -8.78 4.38 3.10
N GLU A 96 -8.54 3.11 3.44
CA GLU A 96 -7.82 2.75 4.66
C GLU A 96 -6.35 3.20 4.61
N ALA A 97 -5.69 3.02 3.45
CA ALA A 97 -4.32 3.49 3.25
C ALA A 97 -4.20 5.01 3.36
N ASN A 98 -5.18 5.75 2.84
CA ASN A 98 -5.25 7.20 2.99
C ASN A 98 -5.47 7.62 4.44
N THR A 99 -6.34 6.94 5.19
CA THR A 99 -6.52 7.20 6.64
C THR A 99 -5.20 7.05 7.39
N VAL A 100 -4.48 5.96 7.16
CA VAL A 100 -3.15 5.73 7.77
C VAL A 100 -2.18 6.85 7.39
N THR A 101 -2.17 7.28 6.13
CA THR A 101 -1.27 8.34 5.66
C THR A 101 -1.63 9.70 6.27
N VAL A 102 -2.92 9.99 6.44
CA VAL A 102 -3.39 11.23 7.08
C VAL A 102 -3.06 11.25 8.57
N GLU A 103 -3.24 10.14 9.29
CA GLU A 103 -2.83 10.00 10.69
C GLU A 103 -1.33 10.30 10.86
N LEU A 104 -0.50 9.79 9.95
CA LEU A 104 0.94 10.04 9.94
C LEU A 104 1.33 11.51 9.69
N LEU A 105 0.51 12.27 8.97
CA LEU A 105 0.75 13.69 8.67
C LEU A 105 0.15 14.63 9.74
N GLY A 106 -0.85 14.17 10.49
CA GLY A 106 -1.52 14.95 11.53
C GLY A 106 -0.77 15.02 12.86
N ASP A 107 0.23 14.17 13.07
CA ASP A 107 1.10 14.14 14.26
C ASP A 107 2.35 15.04 14.13
N SER A 108 2.39 15.97 13.16
CA SER A 108 3.49 16.93 12.95
C SER A 108 3.22 18.31 13.55
#